data_AF-A0A354GJR0-F1
#
_entry.id   AF-A0A354GJR0-F1
#
_cell.length_a   1.000
_cell.length_b   1.000
_cell.length_c   1.000
_cell.angle_alpha   90.00
_cell.angle_beta   90.00
_cell.angle_gamma   90.00
#
_symmetry.space_group_name_H-M   'P 1'
#
loop_
_entity.id
_entity.type
_entity.pdbx_description
1 polymer ?
#
loop_
_entity_poly.entity_id
_entity_poly.type
_entity_poly.pdbx_seq_one_letter_code
_entity_poly.pdbx_strand_id
1 'polypeptide(L)'
;MRRPAGCEAQNKKDRFSLALVASHLYRVDAPLLSFMGGITMRWVAVWAVMMLAGLPALWARDDVKAEPKEPEKSKVAEDVNGLITAHQKAVSDYDQNIQEKLKNAKTDVERSKIYQSRAYPKPDETMDKLWDLLEKNPNEKEASRTALQWLLNNYGYDDKGQKGRVRVLDMLIKHHADDPKIGLMLNRLSYLYSDKAEELFRAVMAKNPAKDAKGSACLNLGKYLKAVSEGVQQIKANPEDGKRLESMLGKEAVMKLKEADADKLAKEAEAVFEEAAAKYGDAVLYKNPNTMKDATVADQVVGELFEIRNLAIGKAAPDIVADDLDGKPFKLSEYRGKVVVIDFWGNW
;
A
#
# COMPACT_ATOMS: atom_id res chain seq x y z
N MET A 1 -39.05 20.10 36.61
CA MET A 1 -40.40 20.64 36.88
C MET A 1 -41.34 20.24 35.74
N ARG A 2 -42.63 20.05 36.05
CA ARG A 2 -43.86 19.96 35.20
C ARG A 2 -43.74 19.76 33.66
N ARG A 3 -44.41 18.72 33.14
CA ARG A 3 -45.16 18.77 31.85
C ARG A 3 -46.50 19.52 32.04
N PRO A 4 -47.11 20.09 30.98
CA PRO A 4 -48.16 19.40 30.17
C PRO A 4 -47.84 19.47 28.66
N ALA A 5 -48.31 18.62 27.73
CA ALA A 5 -49.58 17.90 27.48
C ALA A 5 -50.64 18.70 26.68
N GLY A 6 -51.01 18.19 25.49
CA GLY A 6 -52.28 18.49 24.81
C GLY A 6 -52.23 18.89 23.32
N CYS A 7 -52.41 17.93 22.40
CA CYS A 7 -53.35 18.05 21.25
C CYS A 7 -53.39 16.76 20.38
N GLU A 8 -54.42 15.95 20.58
CA GLU A 8 -55.03 15.05 19.58
C GLU A 8 -56.05 15.85 18.75
N ALA A 9 -56.52 15.48 17.56
CA ALA A 9 -56.14 14.47 16.56
C ALA A 9 -56.95 14.73 15.26
N GLN A 10 -56.53 14.19 14.10
CA GLN A 10 -57.49 13.74 13.08
C GLN A 10 -56.93 12.67 12.10
N ASN A 11 -57.73 11.61 11.96
CA ASN A 11 -57.67 10.44 11.05
C ASN A 11 -57.45 10.78 9.54
N LYS A 12 -57.08 9.87 8.61
CA LYS A 12 -57.11 8.39 8.56
C LYS A 12 -56.27 7.83 7.38
N LYS A 13 -55.87 6.53 7.46
CA LYS A 13 -55.42 5.60 6.37
C LYS A 13 -54.01 5.88 5.76
N ASP A 14 -53.11 4.90 5.53
CA ASP A 14 -53.16 3.43 5.68
C ASP A 14 -51.80 2.80 6.15
N ARG A 15 -51.90 1.85 7.11
CA ARG A 15 -51.12 0.61 7.41
C ARG A 15 -49.60 0.51 7.05
N PHE A 16 -48.70 0.48 8.06
CA PHE A 16 -48.04 -0.71 8.73
C PHE A 16 -46.83 -1.32 7.97
N SER A 17 -45.67 -1.74 8.54
CA SER A 17 -45.02 -1.79 9.89
C SER A 17 -43.47 -1.72 9.72
N LEU A 18 -42.54 -1.39 10.64
CA LEU A 18 -42.47 -1.16 12.12
C LEU A 18 -42.01 -2.35 13.01
N ALA A 19 -40.67 -2.55 13.15
CA ALA A 19 -39.93 -3.18 14.28
C ALA A 19 -38.40 -2.91 14.06
N LEU A 20 -37.55 -2.30 14.92
CA LEU A 20 -37.25 -2.41 16.38
C LEU A 20 -36.75 -3.81 16.79
N VAL A 21 -35.71 -4.09 17.59
CA VAL A 21 -34.51 -3.43 18.20
C VAL A 21 -33.93 -4.48 19.19
N ALA A 22 -32.63 -4.39 19.56
CA ALA A 22 -31.96 -5.09 20.69
C ALA A 22 -31.85 -6.64 20.61
N SER A 23 -30.72 -7.34 20.77
CA SER A 23 -29.52 -7.30 21.65
C SER A 23 -29.58 -8.26 22.86
N HIS A 24 -28.41 -8.78 23.24
CA HIS A 24 -28.07 -9.53 24.47
C HIS A 24 -28.29 -11.07 24.52
N LEU A 25 -27.22 -11.77 24.09
CA LEU A 25 -26.39 -12.69 24.88
C LEU A 25 -26.92 -14.04 25.45
N TYR A 26 -26.04 -15.04 25.27
CA TYR A 26 -25.93 -16.35 25.94
C TYR A 26 -27.07 -17.38 25.83
N ARG A 27 -26.86 -18.37 24.96
CA ARG A 27 -26.63 -19.76 25.43
C ARG A 27 -25.84 -20.60 24.43
N VAL A 28 -25.04 -21.52 24.98
CA VAL A 28 -24.41 -22.63 24.27
C VAL A 28 -25.49 -23.67 23.96
N ASP A 29 -25.45 -24.27 22.77
CA ASP A 29 -25.63 -25.71 22.54
C ASP A 29 -25.53 -26.05 21.04
N ALA A 30 -24.79 -27.10 20.71
CA ALA A 30 -24.87 -27.80 19.43
C ALA A 30 -25.50 -29.17 19.68
N PRO A 31 -26.29 -29.70 18.74
CA PRO A 31 -25.78 -30.90 18.07
C PRO A 31 -26.14 -31.05 16.58
N LEU A 32 -25.12 -31.53 15.85
CA LEU A 32 -25.13 -32.54 14.78
C LEU A 32 -26.42 -32.93 14.01
N LEU A 33 -26.24 -33.03 12.67
CA LEU A 33 -26.84 -34.01 11.74
C LEU A 33 -28.38 -33.98 11.50
N SER A 34 -28.79 -33.30 10.42
CA SER A 34 -29.37 -33.97 9.24
C SER A 34 -29.66 -32.99 8.09
N PHE A 35 -29.17 -33.28 6.87
CA PHE A 35 -29.96 -33.31 5.61
C PHE A 35 -29.06 -33.66 4.41
N MET A 36 -29.03 -34.94 4.04
CA MET A 36 -28.72 -35.34 2.66
C MET A 36 -30.02 -35.77 1.99
N GLY A 37 -30.34 -35.21 0.82
CA GLY A 37 -31.46 -35.66 -0.02
C GLY A 37 -32.17 -34.51 -0.72
N GLY A 38 -32.08 -34.47 -2.07
CA GLY A 38 -32.89 -33.52 -2.85
C GLY A 38 -32.33 -32.99 -4.17
N ILE A 39 -31.38 -33.66 -4.85
CA ILE A 39 -31.06 -33.28 -6.25
C ILE A 39 -32.26 -33.67 -7.12
N THR A 40 -33.05 -32.68 -7.53
CA THR A 40 -34.22 -32.91 -8.38
C THR A 40 -33.84 -33.19 -9.83
N MET A 41 -34.69 -33.97 -10.51
CA MET A 41 -34.47 -34.61 -11.82
C MET A 41 -34.18 -33.64 -12.99
N ARG A 42 -34.23 -32.33 -12.76
CA ARG A 42 -33.97 -31.27 -13.74
C ARG A 42 -32.48 -31.12 -14.09
N TRP A 43 -31.58 -31.54 -13.20
CA TRP A 43 -30.13 -31.48 -13.43
C TRP A 43 -29.58 -32.61 -14.31
N VAL A 44 -30.20 -33.80 -14.29
CA VAL A 44 -29.74 -34.95 -15.09
C VAL A 44 -29.90 -34.68 -16.59
N ALA A 45 -31.00 -34.03 -17.00
CA ALA A 45 -31.22 -33.65 -18.39
C ALA A 45 -30.20 -32.62 -18.90
N VAL A 46 -29.78 -31.67 -18.06
CA VAL A 46 -28.77 -30.65 -18.40
C VAL A 46 -27.39 -31.30 -18.59
N TRP A 47 -27.02 -32.26 -17.74
CA TRP A 47 -25.79 -33.04 -17.91
C TRP A 47 -25.82 -33.96 -19.14
N ALA A 48 -26.96 -34.59 -19.44
CA ALA A 48 -27.11 -35.43 -20.64
C ALA A 48 -26.98 -34.63 -21.94
N VAL A 49 -27.54 -33.41 -22.00
CA VAL A 49 -27.38 -32.51 -23.16
C VAL A 49 -25.95 -31.99 -23.30
N MET A 50 -25.26 -31.68 -22.20
CA MET A 50 -23.84 -31.29 -22.26
C MET A 50 -22.92 -32.45 -22.71
N MET A 51 -23.21 -33.70 -22.31
CA MET A 51 -22.50 -34.89 -22.80
C MET A 51 -22.75 -35.14 -24.30
N LEU A 52 -24.00 -35.05 -24.76
CA LEU A 52 -24.37 -35.39 -26.14
C LEU A 52 -24.01 -34.29 -27.16
N ALA A 53 -24.00 -33.01 -26.76
CA ALA A 53 -23.51 -31.93 -27.61
C ALA A 53 -21.97 -31.85 -27.67
N GLY A 54 -21.25 -32.46 -26.71
CA GLY A 54 -19.80 -32.44 -26.64
C GLY A 54 -19.08 -33.42 -27.59
N LEU A 55 -19.78 -34.42 -28.11
CA LEU A 55 -19.15 -35.53 -28.87
C LEU A 55 -18.87 -35.25 -30.36
N PRO A 56 -19.67 -34.48 -31.12
CA PRO A 56 -19.33 -34.11 -32.50
C PRO A 56 -18.23 -33.03 -32.61
N ALA A 57 -17.97 -32.29 -31.53
CA ALA A 57 -17.00 -31.18 -31.51
C ALA A 57 -15.58 -31.60 -31.07
N LEU A 58 -15.33 -32.90 -30.88
CA LEU A 58 -14.04 -33.44 -30.46
C LEU A 58 -13.04 -33.70 -31.61
N TRP A 59 -13.47 -33.63 -32.88
CA TRP A 59 -12.62 -33.91 -34.06
C TRP A 59 -12.29 -32.68 -34.92
N ALA A 60 -12.56 -31.47 -34.42
CA ALA A 60 -12.29 -30.20 -35.12
C ALA A 60 -11.47 -29.23 -34.24
N ARG A 61 -10.51 -29.76 -33.47
CA ARG A 61 -9.83 -29.02 -32.40
C ARG A 61 -8.32 -29.20 -32.34
N ASP A 62 -7.67 -29.35 -33.49
CA ASP A 62 -6.19 -29.36 -33.59
C ASP A 62 -5.55 -27.98 -33.35
N ASP A 63 -6.33 -26.90 -33.37
CA ASP A 63 -5.85 -25.52 -33.13
C ASP A 63 -6.17 -24.97 -31.72
N VAL A 64 -6.17 -25.82 -30.68
CA VAL A 64 -6.08 -25.30 -29.31
C VAL A 64 -4.67 -24.74 -29.11
N LYS A 65 -4.51 -23.43 -29.29
CA LYS A 65 -3.33 -22.70 -28.79
C LYS A 65 -3.17 -23.07 -27.31
N ALA A 66 -2.09 -23.79 -27.02
CA ALA A 66 -1.72 -24.09 -25.64
C ALA A 66 -1.64 -22.80 -24.85
N GLU A 67 -2.19 -22.78 -23.64
CA GLU A 67 -1.91 -21.71 -22.69
C GLU A 67 -0.38 -21.62 -22.54
N PRO A 68 0.21 -20.42 -22.64
CA PRO A 68 1.65 -20.29 -22.55
C PRO A 68 2.09 -20.77 -21.17
N LYS A 69 2.78 -21.92 -21.12
CA LYS A 69 3.41 -22.41 -19.89
C LYS A 69 4.23 -21.28 -19.30
N GLU A 70 4.01 -20.95 -18.03
CA GLU A 70 4.90 -20.05 -17.32
C GLU A 70 6.35 -20.56 -17.47
N PRO A 71 7.32 -19.68 -17.75
CA PRO A 71 8.71 -20.11 -17.89
C PRO A 71 9.16 -20.78 -16.59
N GLU A 72 9.79 -21.94 -16.74
CA GLU A 72 10.32 -22.72 -15.61
C GLU A 72 11.25 -21.85 -14.78
N LYS A 73 10.96 -21.70 -13.49
CA LYS A 73 11.65 -20.76 -12.61
C LYS A 73 13.12 -21.19 -12.46
N SER A 74 14.05 -20.26 -12.62
CA SER A 74 15.48 -20.55 -12.46
C SER A 74 15.75 -21.06 -11.04
N LYS A 75 16.79 -21.90 -10.89
CA LYS A 75 17.12 -22.45 -9.58
C LYS A 75 17.38 -21.37 -8.51
N VAL A 76 17.98 -20.26 -8.94
CA VAL A 76 18.20 -19.06 -8.11
C VAL A 76 16.88 -18.43 -7.66
N ALA A 77 15.86 -18.38 -8.54
CA ALA A 77 14.53 -17.91 -8.18
C ALA A 77 13.83 -18.84 -7.18
N GLU A 78 13.99 -20.17 -7.29
CA GLU A 78 13.51 -21.10 -6.27
C GLU A 78 14.17 -20.85 -4.91
N ASP A 79 15.49 -20.73 -4.88
CA ASP A 79 16.27 -20.59 -3.64
C ASP A 79 15.98 -19.25 -2.94
N VAL A 80 15.86 -18.15 -3.70
CA VAL A 80 15.40 -16.85 -3.19
C VAL A 80 13.99 -16.96 -2.58
N ASN A 81 13.04 -17.59 -3.28
CA ASN A 81 11.68 -17.75 -2.77
C ASN A 81 11.65 -18.65 -1.53
N GLY A 82 12.41 -19.75 -1.52
CA GLY A 82 12.51 -20.67 -0.38
C GLY A 82 13.03 -19.98 0.88
N LEU A 83 14.06 -19.14 0.77
CA LEU A 83 14.58 -18.33 1.89
C LEU A 83 13.51 -17.35 2.42
N ILE A 84 12.82 -16.64 1.52
CA ILE A 84 11.77 -15.67 1.87
C ILE A 84 10.60 -16.37 2.56
N THR A 85 10.10 -17.48 1.99
CA THR A 85 8.98 -18.24 2.55
C THR A 85 9.33 -18.90 3.88
N ALA A 86 10.56 -19.40 4.06
CA ALA A 86 11.01 -19.95 5.34
C ALA A 86 11.01 -18.87 6.44
N HIS A 87 11.50 -17.67 6.15
CA HIS A 87 11.46 -16.55 7.11
C HIS A 87 10.01 -16.10 7.39
N GLN A 88 9.18 -15.93 6.36
CA GLN A 88 7.77 -15.57 6.52
C GLN A 88 7.00 -16.59 7.36
N LYS A 89 7.28 -17.89 7.18
CA LYS A 89 6.70 -18.95 8.02
C LYS A 89 7.17 -18.83 9.47
N ALA A 90 8.46 -18.61 9.72
CA ALA A 90 8.96 -18.43 11.08
C ALA A 90 8.29 -17.24 11.79
N VAL A 91 8.11 -16.10 11.09
CA VAL A 91 7.38 -14.94 11.61
C VAL A 91 5.91 -15.28 11.87
N SER A 92 5.23 -15.95 10.94
CA SER A 92 3.82 -16.35 11.12
C SER A 92 3.62 -17.32 12.31
N ASP A 93 4.51 -18.29 12.47
CA ASP A 93 4.48 -19.24 13.59
C ASP A 93 4.73 -18.53 14.93
N TYR A 94 5.63 -17.52 14.95
CA TYR A 94 5.85 -16.65 16.10
C TYR A 94 4.61 -15.81 16.43
N ASP A 95 4.03 -15.14 15.44
CA ASP A 95 2.85 -14.28 15.63
C ASP A 95 1.64 -15.07 16.13
N GLN A 96 1.39 -16.27 15.59
CA GLN A 96 0.34 -17.17 16.09
C GLN A 96 0.56 -17.56 17.56
N ASN A 97 1.79 -17.89 17.94
CA ASN A 97 2.17 -18.24 19.31
C ASN A 97 2.01 -17.03 20.27
N ILE A 98 2.34 -15.82 19.81
CA ILE A 98 2.10 -14.58 20.56
C ILE A 98 0.60 -14.33 20.74
N GLN A 99 -0.22 -14.46 19.69
CA GLN A 99 -1.67 -14.28 19.78
C GLN A 99 -2.33 -15.30 20.74
N GLU A 100 -1.90 -16.55 20.72
CA GLU A 100 -2.37 -17.57 21.67
C GLU A 100 -2.01 -17.22 23.13
N LYS A 101 -0.78 -16.76 23.38
CA LYS A 101 -0.37 -16.26 24.71
C LYS A 101 -1.19 -15.04 25.15
N LEU A 102 -1.43 -14.09 24.25
CA LEU A 102 -2.19 -12.87 24.55
C LEU A 102 -3.66 -13.15 24.87
N LYS A 103 -4.29 -14.13 24.19
CA LYS A 103 -5.64 -14.60 24.51
C LYS A 103 -5.77 -15.12 25.95
N ASN A 104 -4.70 -15.71 26.49
CA ASN A 104 -4.65 -16.25 27.84
C ASN A 104 -4.17 -15.24 28.90
N ALA A 105 -3.65 -14.07 28.48
CA ALA A 105 -3.15 -13.02 29.37
C ALA A 105 -4.29 -12.18 29.98
N LYS A 106 -4.35 -12.14 31.31
CA LYS A 106 -5.42 -11.49 32.08
C LYS A 106 -5.10 -10.04 32.41
N THR A 107 -3.82 -9.68 32.45
CA THR A 107 -3.33 -8.36 32.84
C THR A 107 -2.45 -7.71 31.76
N ASP A 108 -2.38 -6.39 31.75
CA ASP A 108 -1.52 -5.66 30.79
C ASP A 108 -0.03 -5.86 31.06
N VAL A 109 0.34 -6.20 32.31
CA VAL A 109 1.71 -6.60 32.67
C VAL A 109 2.11 -7.92 32.02
N GLU A 110 1.19 -8.90 31.96
CA GLU A 110 1.43 -10.16 31.23
C GLU A 110 1.52 -9.91 29.73
N ARG A 111 0.60 -9.12 29.15
CA ARG A 111 0.62 -8.75 27.72
C ARG A 111 1.93 -8.05 27.34
N SER A 112 2.37 -7.08 28.13
CA SER A 112 3.63 -6.36 27.94
C SER A 112 4.85 -7.30 27.96
N LYS A 113 4.91 -8.26 28.90
CA LYS A 113 5.98 -9.27 28.95
C LYS A 113 6.00 -10.21 27.74
N ILE A 114 4.83 -10.54 27.17
CA ILE A 114 4.72 -11.35 25.95
C ILE A 114 5.34 -10.59 24.76
N TYR A 115 4.97 -9.33 24.56
CA TYR A 115 5.52 -8.48 23.49
C TYR A 115 7.03 -8.20 23.66
N GLN A 116 7.54 -8.11 24.89
CA GLN A 116 8.96 -7.90 25.18
C GLN A 116 9.83 -9.16 24.97
N SER A 117 9.25 -10.30 24.60
CA SER A 117 10.01 -11.54 24.39
C SER A 117 10.92 -11.41 23.16
N ARG A 118 12.24 -11.48 23.38
CA ARG A 118 13.28 -11.29 22.34
C ARG A 118 13.37 -12.40 21.28
N ALA A 119 12.32 -13.22 21.13
CA ALA A 119 12.27 -14.39 20.27
C ALA A 119 11.70 -14.10 18.87
N TYR A 120 11.42 -12.84 18.53
CA TYR A 120 10.99 -12.45 17.19
C TYR A 120 12.03 -12.90 16.14
N PRO A 121 11.62 -13.65 15.09
CA PRO A 121 12.53 -14.13 14.05
C PRO A 121 13.20 -12.97 13.34
N LYS A 122 14.53 -12.87 13.46
CA LYS A 122 15.29 -11.78 12.84
C LYS A 122 15.54 -12.04 11.36
N PRO A 123 15.50 -11.00 10.50
CA PRO A 123 15.74 -11.16 9.08
C PRO A 123 17.22 -11.39 8.75
N ASP A 124 18.17 -11.03 9.63
CA ASP A 124 19.62 -10.98 9.36
C ASP A 124 20.17 -12.19 8.58
N GLU A 125 19.95 -13.42 9.05
CA GLU A 125 20.45 -14.63 8.38
C GLU A 125 19.85 -14.84 6.98
N THR A 126 18.59 -14.44 6.80
CA THR A 126 17.90 -14.49 5.50
C THR A 126 18.45 -13.41 4.58
N MET A 127 18.73 -12.21 5.10
CA MET A 127 19.34 -11.11 4.35
C MET A 127 20.74 -11.49 3.85
N ASP A 128 21.57 -12.08 4.71
CA ASP A 128 22.94 -12.48 4.36
C ASP A 128 22.94 -13.55 3.25
N LYS A 129 22.06 -14.57 3.34
CA LYS A 129 21.89 -15.59 2.29
C LYS A 129 21.35 -15.02 0.98
N LEU A 130 20.41 -14.06 1.04
CA LEU A 130 19.90 -13.38 -0.16
C LEU A 130 20.98 -12.53 -0.83
N TRP A 131 21.87 -11.88 -0.06
CA TRP A 131 23.00 -11.16 -0.62
C TRP A 131 24.02 -12.09 -1.30
N ASP A 132 24.33 -13.23 -0.70
CA ASP A 132 25.21 -14.23 -1.32
C ASP A 132 24.66 -14.74 -2.67
N LEU A 133 23.35 -15.00 -2.76
CA LEU A 133 22.68 -15.35 -4.03
C LEU A 133 22.71 -14.19 -5.04
N LEU A 134 22.47 -12.95 -4.59
CA LEU A 134 22.47 -11.74 -5.43
C LEU A 134 23.83 -11.45 -6.05
N GLU A 135 24.91 -11.56 -5.27
CA GLU A 135 26.26 -11.26 -5.72
C GLU A 135 26.82 -12.32 -6.68
N LYS A 136 26.40 -13.59 -6.50
CA LYS A 136 26.72 -14.69 -7.44
C LYS A 136 25.91 -14.63 -8.73
N ASN A 137 24.69 -14.08 -8.69
CA ASN A 137 23.74 -14.13 -9.80
C ASN A 137 23.14 -12.75 -10.16
N PRO A 138 23.94 -11.69 -10.38
CA PRO A 138 23.43 -10.32 -10.52
C PRO A 138 22.60 -10.07 -11.79
N ASN A 139 22.61 -11.00 -12.75
CA ASN A 139 21.87 -10.90 -14.02
C ASN A 139 20.53 -11.68 -14.01
N GLU A 140 20.24 -12.45 -12.96
CA GLU A 140 18.97 -13.15 -12.77
C GLU A 140 17.87 -12.16 -12.37
N LYS A 141 17.39 -11.34 -13.32
CA LYS A 141 16.54 -10.17 -13.02
C LYS A 141 15.33 -10.51 -12.14
N GLU A 142 14.63 -11.62 -12.39
CA GLU A 142 13.45 -11.97 -11.59
C GLU A 142 13.77 -12.38 -10.15
N ALA A 143 14.75 -13.27 -9.96
CA ALA A 143 15.20 -13.66 -8.62
C ALA A 143 15.79 -12.46 -7.87
N SER A 144 16.63 -11.67 -8.55
CA SER A 144 17.31 -10.51 -7.99
C SER A 144 16.32 -9.41 -7.59
N ARG A 145 15.36 -9.05 -8.44
CA ARG A 145 14.30 -8.08 -8.14
C ARG A 145 13.46 -8.52 -6.92
N THR A 146 13.15 -9.81 -6.83
CA THR A 146 12.39 -10.40 -5.72
C THR A 146 13.17 -10.32 -4.39
N ALA A 147 14.45 -10.70 -4.39
CA ALA A 147 15.34 -10.59 -3.25
C ALA A 147 15.54 -9.12 -2.80
N LEU A 148 15.80 -8.20 -3.74
CA LEU A 148 15.99 -6.78 -3.46
C LEU A 148 14.73 -6.12 -2.89
N GLN A 149 13.54 -6.46 -3.40
CA GLN A 149 12.28 -6.01 -2.84
C GLN A 149 12.07 -6.51 -1.40
N TRP A 150 12.44 -7.76 -1.11
CA TRP A 150 12.34 -8.29 0.25
C TRP A 150 13.34 -7.62 1.19
N LEU A 151 14.60 -7.44 0.76
CA LEU A 151 15.64 -6.73 1.52
C LEU A 151 15.23 -5.30 1.89
N LEU A 152 14.69 -4.53 0.92
CA LEU A 152 14.16 -3.18 1.12
C LEU A 152 13.14 -3.10 2.26
N ASN A 153 12.27 -4.11 2.37
CA ASN A 153 11.19 -4.16 3.38
C ASN A 153 11.66 -4.63 4.76
N ASN A 154 12.86 -5.22 4.89
CA ASN A 154 13.35 -5.84 6.13
C ASN A 154 14.53 -5.09 6.79
N TYR A 155 15.00 -3.99 6.21
CA TYR A 155 15.99 -3.11 6.85
C TYR A 155 15.35 -2.19 7.91
N GLY A 156 15.96 -2.13 9.09
CA GLY A 156 15.59 -1.21 10.18
C GLY A 156 15.95 0.25 9.92
N TYR A 157 15.66 1.15 10.86
CA TYR A 157 16.01 2.58 10.75
C TYR A 157 17.43 2.92 11.22
N ASP A 158 18.20 1.92 11.66
CA ASP A 158 19.58 2.06 12.13
C ASP A 158 20.59 2.23 10.98
N ASP A 159 21.84 2.54 11.34
CA ASP A 159 22.95 2.71 10.38
C ASP A 159 23.16 1.47 9.48
N LYS A 160 22.94 0.26 10.00
CA LYS A 160 22.99 -0.98 9.22
C LYS A 160 21.87 -0.98 8.17
N GLY A 161 20.65 -0.63 8.59
CA GLY A 161 19.49 -0.47 7.72
C GLY A 161 19.68 0.57 6.62
N GLN A 162 20.20 1.76 6.95
CA GLN A 162 20.46 2.83 5.98
C GLN A 162 21.49 2.39 4.92
N LYS A 163 22.66 1.88 5.35
CA LYS A 163 23.70 1.35 4.43
C LYS A 163 23.18 0.19 3.58
N GLY A 164 22.34 -0.66 4.17
CA GLY A 164 21.66 -1.75 3.50
C GLY A 164 20.73 -1.30 2.37
N ARG A 165 19.86 -0.31 2.63
CA ARG A 165 18.98 0.29 1.60
C ARG A 165 19.79 0.93 0.48
N VAL A 166 20.87 1.66 0.79
CA VAL A 166 21.78 2.24 -0.22
C VAL A 166 22.36 1.13 -1.13
N ARG A 167 22.86 0.04 -0.56
CA ARG A 167 23.37 -1.12 -1.33
C ARG A 167 22.30 -1.75 -2.23
N VAL A 168 21.03 -1.81 -1.78
CA VAL A 168 19.91 -2.27 -2.62
C VAL A 168 19.65 -1.30 -3.78
N LEU A 169 19.61 0.01 -3.52
CA LEU A 169 19.41 1.03 -4.55
C LEU A 169 20.52 1.01 -5.60
N ASP A 170 21.79 0.88 -5.20
CA ASP A 170 22.92 0.73 -6.11
C ASP A 170 22.78 -0.51 -7.01
N MET A 171 22.34 -1.65 -6.45
CA MET A 171 22.07 -2.86 -7.23
C MET A 171 20.94 -2.65 -8.24
N LEU A 172 19.87 -1.95 -7.86
CA LEU A 172 18.75 -1.60 -8.75
C LEU A 172 19.19 -0.66 -9.88
N ILE A 173 19.95 0.41 -9.57
CA ILE A 173 20.47 1.38 -10.55
C ILE A 173 21.37 0.70 -11.59
N LYS A 174 22.19 -0.26 -11.14
CA LYS A 174 23.20 -0.93 -11.96
C LYS A 174 22.64 -2.08 -12.80
N HIS A 175 21.72 -2.89 -12.26
CA HIS A 175 21.28 -4.15 -12.89
C HIS A 175 19.78 -4.21 -13.24
N HIS A 176 18.95 -3.29 -12.76
CA HIS A 176 17.48 -3.33 -12.91
C HIS A 176 16.83 -2.06 -13.45
N ALA A 177 17.59 -0.98 -13.67
CA ALA A 177 17.05 0.26 -14.22
C ALA A 177 16.36 0.07 -15.60
N ASP A 178 16.76 -0.96 -16.34
CA ASP A 178 16.19 -1.38 -17.63
C ASP A 178 15.16 -2.54 -17.53
N ASP A 179 14.77 -2.97 -16.32
CA ASP A 179 13.77 -4.02 -16.10
C ASP A 179 12.33 -3.48 -16.23
N PRO A 180 11.51 -3.96 -17.19
CA PRO A 180 10.11 -3.55 -17.31
C PRO A 180 9.26 -3.74 -16.04
N LYS A 181 9.61 -4.71 -15.18
CA LYS A 181 8.85 -5.05 -13.98
C LYS A 181 9.26 -4.23 -12.74
N ILE A 182 10.21 -3.30 -12.83
CA ILE A 182 10.67 -2.51 -11.66
C ILE A 182 9.61 -1.54 -11.12
N GLY A 183 8.62 -1.15 -11.94
CA GLY A 183 7.69 -0.04 -11.66
C GLY A 183 6.94 -0.13 -10.33
N LEU A 184 6.62 -1.33 -9.83
CA LEU A 184 5.94 -1.51 -8.53
C LEU A 184 6.85 -1.22 -7.32
N MET A 185 8.16 -1.43 -7.47
CA MET A 185 9.13 -1.16 -6.39
C MET A 185 9.29 0.34 -6.14
N LEU A 186 9.20 1.14 -7.22
CA LEU A 186 9.46 2.57 -7.21
C LEU A 186 8.48 3.36 -6.32
N ASN A 187 7.23 2.90 -6.21
CA ASN A 187 6.20 3.53 -5.38
C ASN A 187 6.61 3.67 -3.90
N ARG A 188 7.36 2.69 -3.36
CA ARG A 188 7.79 2.69 -1.96
C ARG A 188 9.01 3.58 -1.70
N LEU A 189 9.67 4.08 -2.74
CA LEU A 189 10.92 4.82 -2.65
C LEU A 189 10.72 6.34 -2.66
N SER A 190 9.53 6.83 -3.03
CA SER A 190 9.25 8.28 -3.12
C SER A 190 9.34 9.00 -1.77
N TYR A 191 9.06 8.31 -0.65
CA TYR A 191 9.18 8.86 0.70
C TYR A 191 10.52 8.51 1.39
N LEU A 192 11.46 7.88 0.68
CA LEU A 192 12.78 7.55 1.20
C LEU A 192 13.75 8.70 0.88
N TYR A 193 14.02 9.56 1.86
CA TYR A 193 15.00 10.65 1.76
C TYR A 193 16.42 10.12 1.46
N SER A 194 16.74 9.94 0.18
CA SER A 194 18.00 9.36 -0.29
C SER A 194 18.29 9.79 -1.72
N ASP A 195 19.45 10.42 -1.94
CA ASP A 195 19.99 10.79 -3.25
C ASP A 195 19.97 9.59 -4.24
N LYS A 196 20.10 8.37 -3.72
CA LYS A 196 20.06 7.11 -4.49
C LYS A 196 18.66 6.69 -4.95
N ALA A 197 17.60 7.11 -4.26
CA ALA A 197 16.24 6.91 -4.74
C ALA A 197 15.98 7.80 -5.98
N GLU A 198 16.42 9.05 -5.93
CA GLU A 198 16.37 9.98 -7.06
C GLU A 198 17.19 9.46 -8.27
N GLU A 199 18.43 9.03 -8.01
CA GLU A 199 19.30 8.43 -9.03
C GLU A 199 18.63 7.22 -9.70
N LEU A 200 17.93 6.37 -8.94
CA LEU A 200 17.18 5.23 -9.48
C LEU A 200 16.01 5.67 -10.37
N PHE A 201 15.19 6.64 -9.95
CA PHE A 201 14.08 7.12 -10.79
C PHE A 201 14.60 7.69 -12.11
N ARG A 202 15.63 8.55 -12.06
CA ARG A 202 16.24 9.12 -13.28
C ARG A 202 16.91 8.05 -14.14
N ALA A 203 17.55 7.04 -13.54
CA ALA A 203 18.13 5.91 -14.26
C ALA A 203 17.07 5.05 -14.98
N VAL A 204 15.91 4.79 -14.36
CA VAL A 204 14.79 4.08 -15.00
C VAL A 204 14.21 4.93 -16.15
N MET A 205 13.98 6.23 -15.93
CA MET A 205 13.53 7.14 -16.99
C MET A 205 14.48 7.16 -18.20
N ALA A 206 15.80 7.11 -17.96
CA ALA A 206 16.79 7.11 -19.04
C ALA A 206 16.94 5.75 -19.75
N LYS A 207 17.03 4.65 -18.99
CA LYS A 207 17.47 3.34 -19.51
C LYS A 207 16.33 2.38 -19.88
N ASN A 208 15.14 2.54 -19.29
CA ASN A 208 14.11 1.49 -19.39
C ASN A 208 13.41 1.46 -20.76
N PRO A 209 13.25 0.28 -21.41
CA PRO A 209 12.50 0.18 -22.65
C PRO A 209 10.98 0.31 -22.46
N ALA A 210 10.45 -0.02 -21.27
CA ALA A 210 9.01 -0.03 -21.03
C ALA A 210 8.45 1.35 -20.68
N LYS A 211 7.40 1.76 -21.39
CA LYS A 211 6.67 3.02 -21.13
C LYS A 211 6.09 3.06 -19.71
N ASP A 212 5.54 1.94 -19.24
CA ASP A 212 4.96 1.79 -17.89
C ASP A 212 5.99 2.00 -16.77
N ALA A 213 7.18 1.41 -16.91
CA ALA A 213 8.28 1.61 -15.97
C ALA A 213 8.79 3.07 -15.97
N LYS A 214 8.90 3.70 -17.15
CA LYS A 214 9.25 5.12 -17.29
C LYS A 214 8.20 6.04 -16.68
N GLY A 215 6.91 5.75 -16.89
CA GLY A 215 5.80 6.50 -16.30
C GLY A 215 5.77 6.40 -14.78
N SER A 216 5.93 5.19 -14.23
CA SER A 216 6.07 4.98 -12.78
C SER A 216 7.28 5.72 -12.22
N ALA A 217 8.44 5.69 -12.89
CA ALA A 217 9.62 6.41 -12.45
C ALA A 217 9.45 7.93 -12.47
N CYS A 218 8.85 8.48 -13.54
CA CYS A 218 8.56 9.91 -13.66
C CYS A 218 7.59 10.39 -12.56
N LEU A 219 6.49 9.66 -12.34
CA LEU A 219 5.55 9.94 -11.26
C LEU A 219 6.24 9.92 -9.89
N ASN A 220 7.02 8.88 -9.59
CA ASN A 220 7.66 8.72 -8.28
C ASN A 220 8.82 9.70 -8.06
N LEU A 221 9.50 10.17 -9.11
CA LEU A 221 10.42 11.30 -9.03
C LEU A 221 9.70 12.59 -8.60
N GLY A 222 8.53 12.89 -9.18
CA GLY A 222 7.72 14.03 -8.76
C GLY A 222 7.28 13.92 -7.29
N LYS A 223 6.78 12.75 -6.88
CA LYS A 223 6.41 12.47 -5.48
C LYS A 223 7.60 12.62 -4.53
N TYR A 224 8.78 12.17 -4.93
CA TYR A 224 10.02 12.33 -4.18
C TYR A 224 10.41 13.80 -4.00
N LEU A 225 10.50 14.57 -5.09
CA LEU A 225 10.87 15.98 -5.03
C LEU A 225 9.89 16.81 -4.18
N LYS A 226 8.59 16.49 -4.26
CA LYS A 226 7.54 17.05 -3.40
C LYS A 226 7.75 16.69 -1.93
N ALA A 227 7.93 15.40 -1.60
CA ALA A 227 8.16 14.95 -0.23
C ALA A 227 9.43 15.55 0.38
N VAL A 228 10.50 15.70 -0.40
CA VAL A 228 11.72 16.40 0.01
C VAL A 228 11.39 17.88 0.29
N SER A 229 10.74 18.59 -0.64
CA SER A 229 10.32 19.99 -0.44
C SER A 229 9.51 20.20 0.86
N GLU A 230 8.50 19.36 1.09
CA GLU A 230 7.63 19.40 2.26
C GLU A 230 8.43 19.13 3.56
N GLY A 231 9.32 18.14 3.56
CA GLY A 231 10.23 17.86 4.68
C GLY A 231 11.15 19.04 5.00
N VAL A 232 11.68 19.72 3.97
CA VAL A 232 12.50 20.93 4.15
C VAL A 232 11.71 22.07 4.77
N GLN A 233 10.47 22.30 4.31
CA GLN A 233 9.56 23.31 4.89
C GLN A 233 9.21 22.97 6.34
N GLN A 234 8.93 21.69 6.63
CA GLN A 234 8.62 21.21 7.98
C GLN A 234 9.79 21.43 8.95
N ILE A 235 11.02 21.05 8.58
CA ILE A 235 12.21 21.24 9.44
C ILE A 235 12.47 22.74 9.69
N LYS A 236 12.21 23.60 8.70
CA LYS A 236 12.33 25.07 8.84
C LYS A 236 11.26 25.66 9.75
N ALA A 237 10.03 25.14 9.73
CA ALA A 237 8.94 25.55 10.61
C ALA A 237 9.07 24.99 12.04
N ASN A 238 9.60 23.78 12.20
CA ASN A 238 9.77 23.08 13.48
C ASN A 238 11.13 22.36 13.54
N PRO A 239 12.17 22.98 14.13
CA PRO A 239 13.51 22.39 14.22
C PRO A 239 13.59 21.05 14.98
N GLU A 240 12.61 20.71 15.83
CA GLU A 240 12.56 19.42 16.53
C GLU A 240 12.28 18.25 15.58
N ASP A 241 11.52 18.47 14.49
CA ASP A 241 11.30 17.45 13.46
C ASP A 241 12.62 17.10 12.75
N GLY A 242 13.53 18.07 12.61
CA GLY A 242 14.90 17.83 12.17
C GLY A 242 15.65 16.83 13.06
N LYS A 243 15.55 16.96 14.40
CA LYS A 243 16.20 16.00 15.33
C LYS A 243 15.59 14.60 15.23
N ARG A 244 14.28 14.51 14.99
CA ARG A 244 13.60 13.22 14.77
C ARG A 244 14.09 12.56 13.49
N LEU A 245 14.29 13.32 12.42
CA LEU A 245 14.85 12.81 11.17
C LEU A 245 16.34 12.43 11.31
N GLU A 246 17.12 13.13 12.16
CA GLU A 246 18.54 12.79 12.39
C GLU A 246 18.71 11.35 12.94
N SER A 247 17.74 10.83 13.71
CA SER A 247 17.78 9.45 14.22
C SER A 247 17.36 8.39 13.17
N MET A 248 16.73 8.80 12.07
CA MET A 248 16.22 7.91 11.01
C MET A 248 17.07 7.94 9.73
N LEU A 249 17.75 9.06 9.46
CA LEU A 249 18.48 9.34 8.23
C LEU A 249 19.97 9.68 8.46
N GLY A 250 20.37 9.88 9.72
CA GLY A 250 21.69 10.40 10.08
C GLY A 250 21.81 11.92 9.93
N LYS A 251 22.83 12.50 10.58
CA LYS A 251 23.03 13.95 10.66
C LYS A 251 23.36 14.61 9.32
N GLU A 252 24.16 13.94 8.49
CA GLU A 252 24.58 14.47 7.19
C GLU A 252 23.39 14.63 6.23
N ALA A 253 22.50 13.63 6.16
CA ALA A 253 21.30 13.70 5.33
C ALA A 253 20.38 14.85 5.77
N VAL A 254 20.17 15.03 7.08
CA VAL A 254 19.35 16.15 7.59
C VAL A 254 20.01 17.52 7.37
N MET A 255 21.36 17.60 7.38
CA MET A 255 22.07 18.82 7.04
C MET A 255 21.83 19.20 5.57
N LYS A 256 21.99 18.24 4.63
CA LYS A 256 21.66 18.43 3.21
C LYS A 256 20.20 18.88 3.02
N LEU A 257 19.24 18.29 3.74
CA LEU A 257 17.84 18.71 3.70
C LEU A 257 17.67 20.15 4.18
N LYS A 258 18.26 20.54 5.32
CA LYS A 258 18.17 21.92 5.85
C LYS A 258 18.68 22.96 4.85
N GLU A 259 19.73 22.63 4.10
CA GLU A 259 20.35 23.49 3.08
C GLU A 259 19.59 23.56 1.75
N ALA A 260 18.69 22.62 1.48
CA ALA A 260 17.96 22.56 0.22
C ALA A 260 16.93 23.70 0.05
N ASP A 261 16.70 24.07 -1.21
CA ASP A 261 15.70 25.05 -1.63
C ASP A 261 14.36 24.35 -1.90
N ALA A 262 13.42 24.51 -0.98
CA ALA A 262 12.09 23.92 -1.07
C ALA A 262 11.28 24.48 -2.24
N ASP A 263 11.35 25.79 -2.51
CA ASP A 263 10.57 26.41 -3.58
C ASP A 263 11.07 25.96 -4.96
N LYS A 264 12.38 25.71 -5.09
CA LYS A 264 12.96 25.07 -6.28
C LYS A 264 12.50 23.62 -6.41
N LEU A 265 12.56 22.83 -5.34
CA LEU A 265 12.15 21.43 -5.35
C LEU A 265 10.65 21.27 -5.68
N ALA A 266 9.78 22.13 -5.13
CA ALA A 266 8.36 22.14 -5.44
C ALA A 266 8.09 22.46 -6.93
N LYS A 267 8.80 23.44 -7.50
CA LYS A 267 8.69 23.76 -8.95
C LYS A 267 9.20 22.63 -9.83
N GLU A 268 10.27 21.94 -9.44
CA GLU A 268 10.77 20.77 -10.17
C GLU A 268 9.79 19.60 -10.07
N ALA A 269 9.22 19.35 -8.89
CA ALA A 269 8.19 18.33 -8.69
C ALA A 269 6.95 18.60 -9.57
N GLU A 270 6.45 19.84 -9.59
CA GLU A 270 5.33 20.25 -10.44
C GLU A 270 5.63 20.01 -11.93
N ALA A 271 6.80 20.44 -12.42
CA ALA A 271 7.22 20.22 -13.81
C ALA A 271 7.38 18.72 -14.16
N VAL A 272 7.89 17.91 -13.23
CA VAL A 272 8.00 16.45 -13.40
C VAL A 272 6.62 15.78 -13.42
N PHE A 273 5.66 16.26 -12.62
CA PHE A 273 4.27 15.79 -12.69
C PHE A 273 3.60 16.18 -14.02
N GLU A 274 3.81 17.40 -14.52
CA GLU A 274 3.32 17.80 -15.85
C GLU A 274 3.93 16.95 -16.97
N GLU A 275 5.23 16.66 -16.90
CA GLU A 275 5.88 15.70 -17.82
C GLU A 275 5.27 14.29 -17.71
N ALA A 276 5.02 13.81 -16.48
CA ALA A 276 4.43 12.50 -16.24
C ALA A 276 3.04 12.38 -16.90
N ALA A 277 2.17 13.38 -16.73
CA ALA A 277 0.87 13.41 -17.41
C ALA A 277 1.03 13.50 -18.94
N ALA A 278 1.89 14.39 -19.45
CA ALA A 278 1.99 14.68 -20.88
C ALA A 278 2.63 13.54 -21.71
N LYS A 279 3.67 12.88 -21.18
CA LYS A 279 4.42 11.83 -21.89
C LYS A 279 3.98 10.41 -21.53
N TYR A 280 3.46 10.23 -20.32
CA TYR A 280 3.19 8.91 -19.75
C TYR A 280 1.79 8.76 -19.16
N GLY A 281 0.84 9.69 -19.40
CA GLY A 281 -0.47 9.67 -18.75
C GLY A 281 -1.26 8.37 -18.88
N ASP A 282 -1.14 7.68 -20.01
CA ASP A 282 -1.76 6.38 -20.33
C ASP A 282 -0.96 5.16 -19.80
N ALA A 283 0.21 5.37 -19.23
CA ALA A 283 1.07 4.31 -18.72
C ALA A 283 0.45 3.63 -17.48
N VAL A 284 0.40 2.30 -17.47
CA VAL A 284 -0.28 1.52 -16.44
C VAL A 284 0.65 1.27 -15.26
N LEU A 285 0.21 1.65 -14.05
CA LEU A 285 0.95 1.46 -12.82
C LEU A 285 0.66 0.10 -12.17
N TYR A 286 -0.62 -0.24 -12.09
CA TYR A 286 -1.12 -1.52 -11.57
C TYR A 286 -2.58 -1.72 -11.97
N LYS A 287 -3.06 -2.97 -11.88
CA LYS A 287 -4.48 -3.29 -12.03
C LYS A 287 -5.15 -3.26 -10.67
N ASN A 288 -6.20 -2.46 -10.51
CA ASN A 288 -6.92 -2.35 -9.25
C ASN A 288 -7.67 -3.68 -8.96
N PRO A 289 -7.38 -4.37 -7.85
CA PRO A 289 -7.95 -5.70 -7.57
C PRO A 289 -9.46 -5.67 -7.26
N ASN A 290 -10.01 -4.51 -6.86
CA ASN A 290 -11.41 -4.36 -6.48
C ASN A 290 -12.29 -3.99 -7.68
N THR A 291 -11.77 -3.20 -8.63
CA THR A 291 -12.53 -2.71 -9.79
C THR A 291 -12.13 -3.37 -11.11
N MET A 292 -11.01 -4.11 -11.12
CA MET A 292 -10.37 -4.72 -12.30
C MET A 292 -10.05 -3.72 -13.43
N LYS A 293 -10.01 -2.41 -13.12
CA LYS A 293 -9.55 -1.35 -14.01
C LYS A 293 -8.05 -1.11 -13.83
N ASP A 294 -7.39 -0.71 -14.90
CA ASP A 294 -6.00 -0.28 -14.84
C ASP A 294 -5.93 1.11 -14.21
N ALA A 295 -5.01 1.30 -13.25
CA ALA A 295 -4.69 2.59 -12.66
C ALA A 295 -3.50 3.18 -13.42
N THR A 296 -3.68 4.37 -13.98
CA THR A 296 -2.71 5.02 -14.87
C THR A 296 -1.88 6.09 -14.13
N VAL A 297 -0.82 6.56 -14.77
CA VAL A 297 -0.08 7.75 -14.32
C VAL A 297 -1.00 8.98 -14.25
N ALA A 298 -1.89 9.18 -15.24
CA ALA A 298 -2.80 10.33 -15.24
C ALA A 298 -3.72 10.34 -14.00
N ASP A 299 -4.28 9.19 -13.62
CA ASP A 299 -5.14 9.05 -12.43
C ASP A 299 -4.42 9.48 -11.14
N GLN A 300 -3.12 9.25 -11.05
CA GLN A 300 -2.29 9.65 -9.90
C GLN A 300 -1.87 11.12 -9.96
N VAL A 301 -1.40 11.58 -11.13
CA VAL A 301 -0.85 12.93 -11.31
C VAL A 301 -1.88 14.02 -11.05
N VAL A 302 -3.17 13.78 -11.35
CA VAL A 302 -4.24 14.76 -11.08
C VAL A 302 -4.31 15.13 -9.59
N GLY A 303 -4.19 14.16 -8.69
CA GLY A 303 -4.16 14.40 -7.24
C GLY A 303 -2.88 15.14 -6.81
N GLU A 304 -1.72 14.68 -7.27
CA GLU A 304 -0.43 15.28 -6.92
C GLU A 304 -0.31 16.75 -7.37
N LEU A 305 -0.75 17.05 -8.60
CA LEU A 305 -0.82 18.43 -9.12
C LEU A 305 -1.83 19.28 -8.35
N PHE A 306 -2.97 18.72 -7.94
CA PHE A 306 -3.93 19.46 -7.12
C PHE A 306 -3.33 19.81 -5.74
N GLU A 307 -2.68 18.84 -5.09
CA GLU A 307 -2.04 19.03 -3.79
C GLU A 307 -0.93 20.09 -3.84
N ILE A 308 0.03 19.97 -4.77
CA ILE A 308 1.17 20.92 -4.83
C ILE A 308 0.73 22.36 -5.18
N ARG A 309 -0.34 22.50 -5.98
CA ARG A 309 -0.89 23.81 -6.38
C ARG A 309 -1.70 24.48 -5.27
N ASN A 310 -2.50 23.72 -4.53
CA ASN A 310 -3.57 24.24 -3.68
C ASN A 310 -3.42 23.93 -2.17
N LEU A 311 -2.74 22.84 -1.79
CA LEU A 311 -2.70 22.32 -0.42
C LEU A 311 -1.32 22.39 0.25
N ALA A 312 -0.28 22.79 -0.48
CA ALA A 312 1.08 22.98 0.06
C ALA A 312 1.16 24.08 1.15
N ILE A 313 2.21 24.02 1.99
CA ILE A 313 2.45 25.00 3.06
C ILE A 313 2.51 26.43 2.49
N GLY A 314 1.83 27.36 3.16
CA GLY A 314 1.71 28.76 2.72
C GLY A 314 0.60 29.04 1.71
N LYS A 315 -0.07 28.01 1.17
CA LYS A 315 -1.32 28.19 0.41
C LYS A 315 -2.49 28.50 1.34
N ALA A 316 -3.53 29.14 0.80
CA ALA A 316 -4.78 29.32 1.51
C ALA A 316 -5.54 27.98 1.55
N ALA A 317 -5.79 27.45 2.75
CA ALA A 317 -6.61 26.25 2.91
C ALA A 317 -7.99 26.44 2.24
N PRO A 318 -8.47 25.46 1.43
CA PRO A 318 -9.82 25.49 0.87
C PRO A 318 -10.87 25.60 1.97
N ASP A 319 -11.96 26.30 1.69
CA ASP A 319 -13.07 26.40 2.63
C ASP A 319 -13.79 25.05 2.73
N ILE A 320 -14.03 24.60 3.95
CA ILE A 320 -14.76 23.35 4.24
C ILE A 320 -16.11 23.76 4.78
N VAL A 321 -17.19 23.32 4.14
CA VAL A 321 -18.57 23.50 4.60
C VAL A 321 -19.18 22.12 4.80
N ALA A 322 -19.59 21.83 6.03
CA ALA A 322 -20.17 20.55 6.45
C ALA A 322 -21.05 20.78 7.68
N ASP A 323 -21.89 19.81 8.04
CA ASP A 323 -22.51 19.79 9.36
C ASP A 323 -21.61 19.03 10.36
N ASP A 324 -21.55 19.49 11.61
CA ASP A 324 -20.84 18.81 12.70
C ASP A 324 -21.61 17.59 13.24
N LEU A 325 -21.04 16.90 14.25
CA LEU A 325 -21.66 15.72 14.86
C LEU A 325 -22.98 16.01 15.59
N ASP A 326 -23.28 17.27 15.92
CA ASP A 326 -24.55 17.72 16.49
C ASP A 326 -25.54 18.20 15.40
N GLY A 327 -25.14 18.17 14.12
CA GLY A 327 -25.93 18.69 13.00
C GLY A 327 -25.90 20.22 12.89
N LYS A 328 -24.89 20.90 13.43
CA LYS A 328 -24.70 22.35 13.28
C LYS A 328 -23.86 22.65 12.05
N PRO A 329 -24.16 23.70 11.27
CA PRO A 329 -23.32 24.09 10.15
C PRO A 329 -21.94 24.54 10.64
N PHE A 330 -20.90 23.92 10.10
CA PHE A 330 -19.50 24.27 10.25
C PHE A 330 -18.98 24.87 8.94
N LYS A 331 -18.22 25.96 9.06
CA LYS A 331 -17.52 26.59 7.93
C LYS A 331 -16.13 27.03 8.34
N LEU A 332 -15.09 26.48 7.70
CA LEU A 332 -13.69 26.73 8.10
C LEU A 332 -13.33 28.23 8.07
N SER A 333 -13.82 28.98 7.08
CA SER A 333 -13.56 30.42 6.95
C SER A 333 -14.14 31.29 8.07
N GLU A 334 -15.04 30.77 8.91
CA GLU A 334 -15.53 31.47 10.13
C GLU A 334 -14.48 31.49 11.26
N TYR A 335 -13.43 30.68 11.16
CA TYR A 335 -12.34 30.61 12.13
C TYR A 335 -11.15 31.52 11.76
N ARG A 336 -11.28 32.40 10.75
CA ARG A 336 -10.22 33.36 10.39
C ARG A 336 -9.78 34.20 11.60
N GLY A 337 -8.47 34.39 11.72
CA GLY A 337 -7.85 35.04 12.88
C GLY A 337 -7.52 34.10 14.04
N LYS A 338 -7.86 32.81 13.95
CA LYS A 338 -7.45 31.76 14.90
C LYS A 338 -6.44 30.81 14.25
N VAL A 339 -5.63 30.15 15.08
CA VAL A 339 -4.95 28.91 14.68
C VAL A 339 -5.97 27.78 14.77
N VAL A 340 -6.10 26.98 13.72
CA VAL A 340 -7.06 25.88 13.62
C VAL A 340 -6.30 24.59 13.32
N VAL A 341 -6.55 23.56 14.11
CA VAL A 341 -6.14 22.18 13.79
C VAL A 341 -7.37 21.47 13.23
N ILE A 342 -7.22 20.84 12.06
CA ILE A 342 -8.26 20.05 11.41
C ILE A 342 -7.78 18.60 11.44
N ASP A 343 -8.60 17.71 11.97
CA ASP A 343 -8.30 16.28 12.11
C ASP A 343 -9.31 15.46 11.29
N PHE A 344 -8.81 14.64 10.38
CA PHE A 344 -9.61 13.78 9.50
C PHE A 344 -9.53 12.35 10.02
N TRP A 345 -10.59 11.91 10.71
CA TRP A 345 -10.67 10.60 11.36
C TRP A 345 -11.95 9.85 10.97
N GLY A 346 -12.04 8.59 11.35
CA GLY A 346 -13.25 7.77 11.18
C GLY A 346 -13.30 6.61 12.17
N ASN A 347 -14.48 6.00 12.32
CA ASN A 347 -14.68 4.75 13.03
C ASN A 347 -14.86 3.59 12.03
N TRP A 348 -14.45 2.38 12.43
CA TRP A 348 -14.46 1.17 11.61
C TRP A 348 -14.98 -0.04 12.38
#